data_AF-A0A1I7DAR0-F1
#
_entry.id   AF-A0A1I7DAR0-F1
#
_cell.length_a   1.000
_cell.length_b   1.000
_cell.length_c   1.000
_cell.angle_alpha   90.00
_cell.angle_beta   90.00
_cell.angle_gamma   90.00
#
_symmetry.space_group_name_H-M   'P 1'
#
loop_
_entity.id
_entity.type
_entity.pdbx_description
1 polymer ?
#
loop_
_entity_poly.entity_id
_entity_poly.type
_entity_poly.pdbx_seq_one_letter_code
_entity_poly.pdbx_strand_id
1 'polypeptide(L)'
;MSFGLDGRDYEIDLTDANAEELRKALDKYVEAGRKVGGVRGRRRGSSSVADVDPKAVRAWAAAKGYEVSNRGRVPAAVIEAYRAAGN
;
A
#
# COMPACT_ATOMS: atom_id res chain seq x y z
N MET A 1 14.03 -3.57 -0.68
CA MET A 1 14.21 -3.90 0.75
C MET A 1 14.26 -2.60 1.54
N SER A 2 13.52 -2.49 2.65
CA SER A 2 13.44 -1.25 3.44
C SER A 2 14.12 -1.43 4.80
N PHE A 3 14.80 -0.40 5.29
CA PHE A 3 15.48 -0.38 6.59
C PHE A 3 15.51 1.05 7.15
N GLY A 4 15.86 1.22 8.42
CA GLY A 4 15.89 2.53 9.08
C GLY A 4 17.19 2.78 9.83
N LEU A 5 17.66 4.03 9.81
CA LEU A 5 18.84 4.50 10.55
C LEU A 5 18.62 5.95 10.97
N ASP A 6 18.90 6.27 12.24
CA ASP A 6 18.76 7.62 12.82
C ASP A 6 17.39 8.29 12.56
N GLY A 7 16.33 7.49 12.58
CA GLY A 7 14.96 7.95 12.35
C GLY A 7 14.60 8.26 10.90
N ARG A 8 15.48 7.93 9.95
CA ARG A 8 15.21 8.00 8.51
C ARG A 8 14.95 6.62 7.94
N ASP A 9 13.93 6.51 7.10
CA ASP A 9 13.60 5.30 6.36
C ASP A 9 14.33 5.31 5.01
N TYR A 10 14.94 4.17 4.66
CA TYR A 10 15.67 3.95 3.42
C TYR A 10 15.09 2.75 2.68
N GLU A 11 15.21 2.78 1.36
CA GLU A 11 14.85 1.68 0.48
C GLU A 11 15.97 1.43 -0.53
N ILE A 12 16.25 0.16 -0.78
CA ILE A 12 17.26 -0.30 -1.72
C ILE A 12 16.79 -1.58 -2.40
N ASP A 13 16.99 -1.66 -3.72
CA ASP A 13 16.74 -2.87 -4.48
C ASP A 13 17.96 -3.79 -4.42
N LEU A 14 17.76 -4.97 -3.87
CA LEU A 14 18.80 -5.97 -3.64
C LEU A 14 18.38 -7.29 -4.27
N THR A 15 19.37 -8.03 -4.75
CA THR A 15 19.23 -9.47 -5.02
C THR A 15 19.06 -10.23 -3.69
N ASP A 16 18.58 -11.47 -3.75
CA ASP A 16 18.34 -12.28 -2.55
C ASP A 16 19.60 -12.44 -1.68
N ALA A 17 20.75 -12.68 -2.30
CA ALA A 17 22.03 -12.82 -1.62
C ALA A 17 22.43 -11.53 -0.85
N ASN A 18 22.31 -10.37 -1.48
CA ASN A 18 22.66 -9.09 -0.84
C ASN A 18 21.65 -8.73 0.26
N ALA A 19 20.37 -9.09 0.07
CA ALA A 19 19.36 -8.91 1.09
C ALA A 19 19.64 -9.77 2.33
N GLU A 20 20.13 -11.01 2.16
CA GLU A 20 20.59 -11.84 3.28
C GLU A 20 21.79 -11.27 4.01
N GLU A 21 22.77 -10.75 3.27
CA GLU A 21 23.94 -10.08 3.86
C GLU A 21 23.53 -8.90 4.74
N LEU A 22 22.61 -8.06 4.26
CA LEU A 22 22.08 -6.93 5.03
C LEU A 22 21.36 -7.38 6.30
N ARG A 23 20.58 -8.49 6.24
CA ARG A 23 19.92 -9.04 7.44
C ARG A 23 20.96 -9.53 8.45
N LYS A 24 21.94 -10.32 8.01
CA LYS A 24 23.02 -10.84 8.86
C LYS A 24 23.82 -9.73 9.55
N ALA A 25 24.10 -8.64 8.84
CA ALA A 25 24.80 -7.49 9.41
C ALA A 25 23.98 -6.80 10.52
N LEU A 26 22.65 -6.85 10.44
CA LEU A 26 21.74 -6.24 11.42
C LEU A 26 21.43 -7.16 12.61
N ASP A 27 21.59 -8.48 12.49
CA ASP A 27 21.19 -9.47 13.50
C ASP A 27 21.70 -9.12 14.91
N LYS A 28 22.99 -8.81 15.05
CA LYS A 28 23.60 -8.43 16.35
C LYS A 28 22.86 -7.26 17.03
N TYR A 29 22.43 -6.28 16.25
CA TYR A 29 21.74 -5.09 16.77
C TYR A 29 20.25 -5.34 17.01
N VAL A 30 19.64 -6.22 16.20
CA VAL A 30 18.25 -6.65 16.39
C VAL A 30 18.11 -7.47 17.67
N GLU A 31 19.06 -8.37 17.95
CA GLU A 31 19.09 -9.19 19.17
C GLU A 31 19.31 -8.36 20.43
N ALA A 32 20.23 -7.38 20.39
CA ALA A 32 20.48 -6.47 21.52
C ALA A 32 19.41 -5.38 21.67
N GLY A 33 18.65 -5.12 20.60
CA GLY A 33 17.65 -4.09 20.53
C GLY A 33 16.30 -4.52 21.09
N ARG A 34 15.39 -3.55 21.22
CA ARG A 34 13.97 -3.84 21.43
C ARG A 34 13.18 -3.21 20.30
N LYS A 35 12.08 -3.87 19.92
CA LYS A 35 11.14 -3.31 18.96
C LYS A 35 10.49 -2.06 19.56
N VAL A 36 10.90 -0.89 19.10
CA VAL A 36 10.27 0.39 19.42
C VAL A 36 9.34 0.77 18.27
N GLY A 37 8.05 0.96 18.57
CA GLY A 37 7.05 1.25 17.54
C GLY A 37 6.31 0.00 17.06
N GLY A 38 5.07 -0.11 17.53
CA GLY A 38 4.21 -1.26 17.31
C GLY A 38 2.87 -0.93 16.66
N VAL A 39 2.71 0.17 15.91
CA VAL A 39 1.53 0.36 15.03
C VAL A 39 1.90 1.23 13.82
N ARG A 40 2.85 0.77 13.01
CA ARG A 40 2.70 0.92 11.56
C ARG A 40 2.54 -0.48 10.98
N GLY A 41 1.61 -1.23 11.58
CA GLY A 41 0.81 -2.11 10.73
C GLY A 41 0.41 -1.23 9.56
N ARG A 42 0.89 -1.60 8.36
CA ARG A 42 0.32 -1.20 7.07
C ARG A 42 -1.06 -0.65 7.39
N ARG A 43 -1.30 0.65 7.26
CA ARG A 43 -2.68 1.16 7.30
C ARG A 43 -3.38 0.27 6.30
N ARG A 44 -4.09 -0.74 6.81
CA ARG A 44 -4.92 -1.64 6.06
C ARG A 44 -5.99 -0.66 5.68
N GLY A 45 -5.76 -0.02 4.52
CA GLY A 45 -6.31 1.29 4.21
C GLY A 45 -7.75 1.21 4.60
N SER A 46 -8.09 1.99 5.62
CA SER A 46 -9.40 1.91 6.26
C SER A 46 -10.40 1.84 5.14
N SER A 47 -11.20 0.79 5.20
CA SER A 47 -12.25 0.43 4.28
C SER A 47 -13.34 1.50 4.30
N SER A 48 -13.03 2.71 3.82
CA SER A 48 -14.01 3.73 3.43
C SER A 48 -14.39 3.62 1.95
N VAL A 49 -13.75 2.68 1.23
CA VAL A 49 -14.21 2.13 -0.06
C VAL A 49 -14.81 0.74 0.16
N ALA A 50 -15.55 0.54 1.27
CA ALA A 50 -16.35 -0.67 1.47
C ALA A 50 -17.83 -0.48 1.16
N ASP A 51 -18.30 0.76 0.95
CA ASP A 51 -19.73 0.99 0.64
C ASP A 51 -20.09 0.83 -0.83
N VAL A 52 -19.13 0.70 -1.74
CA VAL A 52 -19.42 0.64 -3.18
C VAL A 52 -18.68 -0.51 -3.83
N ASP A 53 -19.43 -1.39 -4.51
CA ASP A 53 -18.88 -2.50 -5.29
C ASP A 53 -17.95 -1.96 -6.40
N PRO A 54 -16.64 -2.25 -6.36
CA PRO A 54 -15.70 -1.81 -7.39
C PRO A 54 -16.06 -2.28 -8.80
N LYS A 55 -16.84 -3.36 -8.95
CA LYS A 55 -17.33 -3.83 -10.24
C LYS A 55 -18.41 -2.90 -10.80
N ALA A 56 -19.35 -2.46 -9.95
CA ALA A 56 -20.38 -1.51 -10.32
C ALA A 56 -19.79 -0.15 -10.72
N VAL A 57 -18.81 0.34 -9.94
CA VAL A 57 -18.10 1.59 -10.27
C VAL A 57 -17.41 1.50 -11.62
N ARG A 58 -16.72 0.38 -11.93
CA ARG A 58 -16.05 0.21 -13.22
C ARG A 58 -17.03 0.14 -14.39
N ALA A 59 -18.15 -0.57 -14.24
CA ALA A 59 -19.16 -0.66 -15.28
C ALA A 59 -19.78 0.71 -15.59
N TRP A 60 -20.13 1.47 -14.54
CA TRP A 60 -20.62 2.84 -14.67
C TRP A 60 -19.56 3.77 -15.28
N ALA A 61 -18.32 3.67 -14.82
CA ALA A 61 -17.21 4.49 -15.31
C ALA A 61 -16.94 4.25 -16.79
N ALA A 62 -16.87 2.98 -17.22
CA ALA A 62 -16.72 2.61 -18.63
C ALA A 62 -17.88 3.12 -19.48
N ALA A 63 -19.13 3.03 -19.00
CA ALA A 63 -20.31 3.55 -19.69
C ALA A 63 -20.32 5.10 -19.81
N LYS A 64 -19.66 5.79 -18.87
CA LYS A 64 -19.52 7.26 -18.87
C LYS A 64 -18.24 7.75 -19.55
N GLY A 65 -17.39 6.85 -20.06
CA GLY A 65 -16.14 7.19 -20.75
C GLY A 65 -14.97 7.55 -19.83
N TYR A 66 -15.03 7.19 -18.54
CA TYR A 66 -13.89 7.33 -17.63
C TYR A 66 -12.85 6.23 -17.86
N GLU A 67 -11.57 6.62 -17.84
CA GLU A 67 -10.46 5.66 -17.91
C GLU A 67 -10.30 4.94 -16.57
N VAL A 68 -10.67 3.65 -16.55
CA VAL A 68 -10.54 2.77 -15.38
C VAL A 68 -9.71 1.55 -15.71
N SER A 69 -8.77 1.20 -14.83
CA SER A 69 -8.00 -0.03 -14.97
C SER A 69 -8.90 -1.26 -14.85
N ASN A 70 -8.69 -2.22 -15.76
CA ASN A 70 -9.42 -3.49 -15.82
C ASN A 70 -9.19 -4.36 -14.56
N ARG A 71 -8.08 -4.14 -13.82
CA ARG A 71 -7.75 -4.87 -12.60
C ARG A 71 -7.18 -3.94 -11.53
N GLY A 72 -7.37 -4.31 -10.25
CA GLY A 72 -6.84 -3.57 -9.11
C GLY A 72 -7.76 -2.46 -8.60
N ARG A 73 -7.22 -1.54 -7.79
CA ARG A 73 -8.01 -0.49 -7.12
C ARG A 73 -8.58 0.51 -8.13
N VAL A 74 -9.87 0.85 -7.99
CA VAL A 74 -10.50 1.91 -8.79
C VAL A 74 -9.98 3.28 -8.31
N PRO A 75 -9.62 4.21 -9.20
CA PRO A 75 -9.18 5.54 -8.81
C PRO A 75 -10.21 6.24 -7.92
N ALA A 76 -9.75 6.95 -6.88
CA ALA A 76 -10.63 7.63 -5.92
C ALA A 76 -11.58 8.63 -6.61
N ALA A 77 -11.09 9.38 -7.61
CA ALA A 77 -11.88 10.32 -8.39
C ALA A 77 -13.10 9.67 -9.08
N VAL A 78 -12.97 8.42 -9.54
CA VAL A 78 -14.06 7.69 -10.20
C VAL A 78 -15.09 7.21 -9.18
N ILE A 79 -14.64 6.80 -7.99
CA ILE A 79 -15.53 6.41 -6.88
C ILE A 79 -16.33 7.62 -6.38
N GLU A 80 -15.70 8.80 -6.31
CA GLU A 80 -16.36 10.05 -5.94
C GLU A 80 -17.38 10.48 -6.99
N ALA A 81 -17.04 10.40 -8.28
CA ALA A 81 -17.97 10.70 -9.35
C ALA A 81 -19.18 9.76 -9.37
N TYR A 82 -18.98 8.48 -9.05
CA TYR A 82 -20.04 7.49 -8.92
C TYR A 82 -21.00 7.82 -7.75
N ARG A 83 -20.44 8.19 -6.59
CA ARG A 83 -21.22 8.63 -5.42
C ARG A 83 -21.97 9.95 -5.69
N ALA A 84 -21.33 10.90 -6.36
CA ALA A 84 -21.95 12.17 -6.75
C ALA A 84 -23.11 11.98 -7.73
N ALA A 85 -23.09 10.90 -8.52
CA ALA A 85 -24.20 10.51 -9.38
C ALA A 85 -25.36 9.81 -8.63
N GLY A 86 -25.29 9.69 -7.29
CA GLY A 86 -26.34 9.13 -6.45
C GLY A 86 -26.43 7.60 -6.47
N ASN A 87 -25.34 6.90 -6.82
CA ASN A 87 -25.26 5.44 -6.89
C ASN A 87 -24.41 4.82 -5.79
#